data_AF-A0A839UMN5-F1
#
_entry.id   AF-A0A839UMN5-F1
#
_cell.length_a   1.000
_cell.length_b   1.000
_cell.length_c   1.000
_cell.angle_alpha   90.00
_cell.angle_beta   90.00
_cell.angle_gamma   90.00
#
_symmetry.space_group_name_H-M   'P 1'
#
loop_
_entity.id
_entity.type
_entity.pdbx_description
1 polymer ?
#
loop_
_entity_poly.entity_id
_entity_poly.type
_entity_poly.pdbx_seq_one_letter_code
_entity_poly.pdbx_strand_id
1 'polypeptide(L)'
;MGLDTVELLMEIEEEFNIKISDEDAAGLGVLGDLSRHVVKMAADQRQIDIKFEVVLRKIIDILVSNYGIPREKINSMSHVVDDLGLD
;
A
#
# COMPACT_ATOMS: atom_id res chain seq x y z
N MET A 1 2.12 1.42 20.45
CA MET A 1 1.63 0.30 19.62
C MET A 1 2.13 0.66 18.25
N GLY A 2 3.21 -0.01 17.84
CA GLY A 2 3.98 0.33 16.65
C GLY A 2 3.11 0.19 15.41
N LEU A 3 3.50 0.92 14.39
CA LEU A 3 2.87 0.94 13.09
C LEU A 3 3.14 -0.40 12.39
N ASP A 4 2.28 -1.42 12.54
CA ASP A 4 2.57 -2.74 11.96
C ASP A 4 2.30 -2.72 10.43
N THR A 5 3.31 -3.05 9.63
CA THR A 5 3.20 -3.17 8.16
C THR A 5 2.09 -4.14 7.75
N VAL A 6 1.81 -5.12 8.59
CA VAL A 6 0.70 -6.09 8.45
C VAL A 6 -0.66 -5.39 8.45
N GLU A 7 -0.87 -4.37 9.29
CA GLU A 7 -2.14 -3.65 9.39
C GLU A 7 -2.42 -2.84 8.11
N LEU A 8 -1.40 -2.12 7.61
CA LEU A 8 -1.48 -1.39 6.36
C LEU A 8 -1.82 -2.33 5.19
N LEU A 9 -1.16 -3.50 5.14
CA LEU A 9 -1.41 -4.50 4.11
C LEU A 9 -2.82 -5.06 4.19
N MET A 10 -3.31 -5.41 5.38
CA MET A 10 -4.69 -5.90 5.57
C MET A 10 -5.73 -4.87 5.12
N GLU A 11 -5.53 -3.59 5.45
CA GLU A 11 -6.43 -2.53 4.98
C GLU A 11 -6.46 -2.43 3.46
N ILE A 12 -5.29 -2.52 2.81
CA ILE A 12 -5.19 -2.50 1.35
C ILE A 12 -5.85 -3.73 0.74
N GLU A 13 -5.63 -4.91 1.32
CA GLU A 13 -6.26 -6.15 0.88
C GLU A 13 -7.79 -6.07 0.93
N GLU A 14 -8.35 -5.58 2.03
CA GLU A 14 -9.80 -5.40 2.18
C GLU A 14 -10.35 -4.33 1.24
N GLU A 15 -9.69 -3.17 1.14
CA GLU A 15 -10.14 -2.03 0.34
C GLU A 15 -10.18 -2.36 -1.16
N PHE A 16 -9.20 -3.12 -1.65
CA PHE A 16 -9.12 -3.53 -3.05
C PHE A 16 -9.64 -4.95 -3.30
N ASN A 17 -10.08 -5.63 -2.24
CA ASN A 17 -10.52 -7.03 -2.25
C ASN A 17 -9.49 -7.95 -2.94
N ILE A 18 -8.20 -7.76 -2.65
CA ILE A 18 -7.08 -8.56 -3.14
C ILE A 18 -6.49 -9.41 -2.01
N LYS A 19 -5.54 -10.29 -2.35
CA LYS A 19 -4.74 -11.02 -1.37
C LYS A 19 -3.27 -10.92 -1.75
N ILE A 20 -2.47 -10.34 -0.89
CA ILE A 20 -1.03 -10.19 -1.00
C ILE A 20 -0.40 -11.32 -0.18
N SER A 21 0.45 -12.12 -0.80
CA SER A 21 1.16 -13.18 -0.08
C SER A 21 2.27 -12.58 0.78
N ASP A 22 2.67 -13.24 1.86
CA ASP A 22 3.80 -12.78 2.68
C ASP A 22 5.10 -12.59 1.87
N GLU A 23 5.32 -13.44 0.85
CA GLU A 23 6.45 -13.30 -0.07
C GLU A 23 6.37 -12.03 -0.92
N ASP A 24 5.17 -11.68 -1.39
CA ASP A 24 4.94 -10.44 -2.12
C ASP A 24 5.08 -9.25 -1.16
N ALA A 25 4.44 -9.28 0.02
CA ALA A 25 4.53 -8.26 1.05
C ALA A 25 5.99 -7.95 1.45
N ALA A 26 6.82 -9.00 1.62
CA ALA A 26 8.24 -8.86 1.92
C ALA A 26 9.03 -8.18 0.79
N GLY A 27 8.59 -8.34 -0.46
CA GLY A 27 9.15 -7.64 -1.62
C GLY A 27 8.52 -6.27 -1.90
N LEU A 28 7.34 -5.98 -1.34
CA LEU A 28 6.56 -4.75 -1.54
C LEU A 28 6.81 -3.72 -0.44
N GLY A 29 8.08 -3.59 -0.04
CA GLY A 29 8.51 -2.58 0.92
C GLY A 29 8.37 -1.15 0.40
N VAL A 30 8.35 -0.94 -0.91
CA VAL A 30 8.23 0.37 -1.55
C VAL A 30 6.80 0.66 -1.99
N LEU A 31 6.27 1.86 -1.66
CA LEU A 31 4.89 2.24 -1.98
C LEU A 31 4.52 2.15 -3.46
N GLY A 32 5.45 2.50 -4.35
CA GLY A 32 5.23 2.42 -5.79
C GLY A 32 5.12 0.97 -6.26
N ASP A 33 5.88 0.06 -5.68
CA ASP A 33 5.81 -1.36 -6.02
C ASP A 33 4.53 -1.97 -5.46
N LEU A 34 4.18 -1.66 -4.20
CA LEU A 34 2.91 -2.03 -3.57
C LEU A 34 1.72 -1.60 -4.44
N SER A 35 1.68 -0.32 -4.81
CA SER A 35 0.61 0.24 -5.64
C SER A 35 0.53 -0.44 -7.01
N ARG A 36 1.68 -0.72 -7.64
CA ARG A 36 1.73 -1.39 -8.94
C ARG A 36 1.26 -2.85 -8.83
N HIS A 37 1.62 -3.53 -7.76
CA HIS A 37 1.20 -4.90 -7.50
C HIS A 37 -0.31 -4.98 -7.28
N VAL A 38 -0.86 -4.11 -6.43
CA VAL A 38 -2.31 -3.98 -6.19
C VAL A 38 -3.07 -3.74 -7.50
N VAL A 39 -2.62 -2.80 -8.34
CA VAL A 39 -3.23 -2.55 -9.66
C VAL A 39 -3.23 -3.81 -10.52
N LYS A 40 -2.10 -4.52 -10.56
CA LYS A 40 -1.96 -5.74 -11.37
C LYS A 40 -2.91 -6.84 -10.88
N MET A 41 -2.98 -7.06 -9.57
CA MET A 41 -3.90 -8.04 -8.98
C MET A 41 -5.37 -7.66 -9.19
N ALA A 42 -5.72 -6.39 -8.98
CA ALA A 42 -7.08 -5.90 -9.18
C ALA A 42 -7.52 -6.01 -10.66
N ALA A 43 -6.59 -5.77 -11.60
CA ALA A 43 -6.82 -5.95 -13.03
C ALA A 43 -7.00 -7.44 -13.40
N ASP A 44 -6.16 -8.33 -12.84
CA ASP A 44 -6.23 -9.77 -13.09
C ASP A 44 -7.50 -10.41 -12.50
N GLN A 45 -8.00 -9.89 -11.37
CA GLN A 45 -9.21 -10.39 -10.71
C GLN A 45 -10.54 -9.98 -11.38
N ARG A 46 -10.50 -9.42 -12.60
CA ARG A 46 -11.69 -9.10 -13.45
C ARG A 46 -12.73 -8.15 -12.85
N GLN A 47 -12.42 -7.34 -11.83
CA GLN A 47 -13.45 -6.47 -11.26
C GLN A 47 -13.37 -4.99 -11.63
N ILE A 48 -12.22 -4.31 -11.76
CA ILE A 48 -12.22 -2.88 -12.15
C ILE A 48 -10.86 -2.50 -12.78
N ASP A 49 -10.86 -1.73 -13.88
CA ASP A 49 -9.66 -1.03 -14.38
C ASP A 49 -9.30 0.10 -13.41
N ILE A 50 -8.62 -0.25 -12.32
CA ILE A 50 -8.18 0.71 -11.31
C ILE A 50 -6.85 1.29 -11.75
N LYS A 51 -6.82 2.61 -11.91
CA LYS A 51 -5.59 3.32 -12.24
C LYS A 51 -4.64 3.34 -11.04
N PHE A 52 -3.35 3.23 -11.32
CA PHE A 52 -2.27 3.39 -10.34
C PHE A 52 -2.40 4.63 -9.47
N GLU A 53 -2.79 5.76 -10.06
CA GLU A 53 -2.99 7.00 -9.30
C GLU A 53 -4.08 6.90 -8.23
N VAL A 54 -5.13 6.10 -8.48
CA VAL A 54 -6.23 5.89 -7.53
C VAL A 54 -5.74 5.02 -6.37
N VAL A 55 -5.01 3.95 -6.69
CA VAL A 55 -4.42 3.06 -5.68
C VAL A 55 -3.44 3.83 -4.80
N LEU A 56 -2.47 4.50 -5.43
CA LEU A 56 -1.46 5.26 -4.72
C LEU A 56 -2.09 6.34 -3.82
N ARG A 57 -3.10 7.05 -4.31
CA ARG A 57 -3.82 8.04 -3.51
C ARG A 57 -4.49 7.42 -2.29
N LYS A 58 -5.18 6.29 -2.44
CA LYS A 58 -5.82 5.59 -1.32
C LYS A 58 -4.80 5.15 -0.27
N ILE A 59 -3.66 4.59 -0.69
CA ILE A 59 -2.60 4.18 0.23
C ILE A 59 -2.03 5.41 0.97
N ILE A 60 -1.79 6.51 0.26
CA ILE A 60 -1.37 7.77 0.89
C ILE A 60 -2.42 8.27 1.88
N ASP A 61 -3.71 8.22 1.53
CA ASP A 61 -4.80 8.68 2.39
C ASP A 61 -4.88 7.85 3.67
N ILE A 62 -4.65 6.52 3.60
CA ILE A 62 -4.52 5.63 4.76
C ILE A 62 -3.33 6.05 5.64
N LEU A 63 -2.15 6.22 5.05
CA LEU A 63 -0.95 6.69 5.75
C LEU A 63 -1.12 8.05 6.42
N VAL A 64 -1.86 8.96 5.80
CA VAL A 64 -2.14 10.28 6.36
C VAL A 64 -3.21 10.20 7.46
N SER A 65 -4.29 9.46 7.22
CA SER A 65 -5.48 9.46 8.10
C SER A 65 -5.33 8.54 9.30
N ASN A 66 -4.85 7.32 9.08
CA ASN A 66 -4.73 6.30 10.12
C ASN A 66 -3.41 6.45 10.88
N TYR A 67 -2.34 6.81 10.17
CA TYR A 67 -0.99 6.83 10.71
C TYR A 67 -0.41 8.24 10.92
N GLY A 68 -1.11 9.29 10.48
CA GLY A 68 -0.70 10.69 10.70
C GLY A 68 0.56 11.09 9.94
N ILE A 69 0.96 10.32 8.93
CA ILE A 69 2.18 10.57 8.16
C ILE A 69 1.91 11.72 7.19
N PRO A 70 2.69 12.83 7.22
CA PRO A 70 2.49 13.94 6.31
C PRO A 70 2.67 13.48 4.86
N ARG A 71 1.69 13.77 4.00
CA ARG A 71 1.75 13.47 2.55
C ARG A 71 3.01 13.97 1.85
N GLU A 72 3.62 15.03 2.37
CA GLU A 72 4.87 15.62 1.87
C GLU A 72 6.11 14.75 2.14
N LYS A 73 6.05 13.85 3.13
CA LYS A 73 7.08 12.86 3.41
C LYS A 73 6.88 11.57 2.61
N ILE A 74 5.69 11.37 2.07
CA ILE A 74 5.32 10.15 1.36
C ILE A 74 5.59 10.34 -0.13
N ASN A 75 6.39 9.44 -0.72
CA ASN A 75 6.59 9.40 -2.15
C ASN A 75 6.50 7.96 -2.68
N SER A 76 6.37 7.78 -4.00
CA SER A 76 6.23 6.45 -4.60
C SER A 76 7.49 5.58 -4.48
N MET A 77 8.62 6.15 -4.09
CA MET A 77 9.86 5.43 -3.81
C MET A 77 10.11 5.26 -2.31
N SER A 78 9.23 5.79 -1.45
CA SER A 78 9.35 5.65 0.00
C SER A 78 9.17 4.19 0.39
N HIS A 79 10.11 3.70 1.16
CA HIS A 79 10.02 2.41 1.82
C HIS A 79 9.15 2.53 3.08
N VAL A 80 8.11 1.71 3.15
CA VAL A 80 7.11 1.69 4.22
C VAL A 80 7.80 1.44 5.58
N VAL A 81 8.66 0.43 5.64
CA VAL A 81 9.46 0.15 6.85
C VAL A 81 10.59 1.15 7.04
N ASP A 82 11.54 1.21 6.09
CA ASP A 82 12.78 1.96 6.31
C ASP A 82 12.62 3.49 6.30
N ASP A 83 11.73 4.06 5.48
CA ASP A 83 11.57 5.52 5.34
C ASP A 83 10.43 6.08 6.19
N LEU A 84 9.33 5.35 6.28
CA LEU A 84 8.14 5.78 7.02
C LEU A 84 8.14 5.28 8.48
N GLY A 85 9.00 4.31 8.80
CA GLY A 85 9.15 3.78 10.16
C GLY A 85 7.97 2.92 10.62
N LEU A 86 7.31 2.24 9.67
CA LEU A 86 6.41 1.12 10.00
C LEU A 86 7.27 -0.08 10.45
N ASP A 87 6.91 -0.71 11.56
CA ASP A 87 7.57 -1.92 12.11
C ASP A 87 6.78 -3.19 11.73
#